data_AF-A0A0F2J9E2-F1
#
_entry.id   AF-A0A0F2J9E2-F1
#
_cell.length_a   1.000
_cell.length_b   1.000
_cell.length_c   1.000
_cell.angle_alpha   90.00
_cell.angle_beta   90.00
_cell.angle_gamma   90.00
#
_symmetry.space_group_name_H-M   'P 1'
#
loop_
_entity.id
_entity.type
_entity.pdbx_description
1 polymer ?
#
loop_
_entity_poly.entity_id
_entity_poly.type
_entity_poly.pdbx_seq_one_letter_code
_entity_poly.pdbx_strand_id
1 'polypeptide(L)'
;MERLDFETMGRNLLSSGDGKVTPYGVVFCNSLPMEEVYNGKMFPDYDYTSDYILKLEMMRKGSQSTSPEKVWLYLPTSKACILKALLHLGADTYNDLTFQCVDSMSLSESFMDHLSLMDNIGEINELSKIIHELDPEEIKKLEAVIDYTQAKTAGEMIELANKLDSFFFVAGISNVEQYGRHMIIESGHFKYDSELESYVDFEKYGQGRLMHEKGCFTSYGYICCTGSMEEICDLNDQLEEKTQTMGGI
;
A
#
# COMPACT_ATOMS: atom_id res chain seq x y z
N MET A 1 27.80 24.02 -9.09
CA MET A 1 27.27 23.54 -10.39
C MET A 1 27.98 24.30 -11.48
N GLU A 2 28.93 23.68 -12.18
CA GLU A 2 29.54 24.29 -13.36
C GLU A 2 28.47 24.44 -14.45
N ARG A 3 28.37 25.64 -15.02
CA ARG A 3 27.42 25.94 -16.08
C ARG A 3 28.03 25.39 -17.38
N LEU A 4 27.47 24.30 -17.91
CA LEU A 4 27.95 23.73 -19.17
C LEU A 4 27.87 24.78 -20.29
N ASP A 5 29.01 25.05 -20.92
CA ASP A 5 29.10 25.89 -22.12
C ASP A 5 28.98 25.00 -23.36
N PHE A 6 27.74 24.86 -23.83
CA PHE A 6 27.40 24.06 -25.00
C PHE A 6 28.04 24.57 -26.30
N GLU A 7 28.37 25.86 -26.40
CA GLU A 7 29.02 26.41 -27.59
C GLU A 7 30.45 25.92 -27.70
N THR A 8 31.22 26.03 -26.61
CA THR A 8 32.60 25.55 -26.55
C THR A 8 32.65 24.03 -26.74
N MET A 9 31.74 23.28 -26.12
CA MET A 9 31.63 21.83 -26.33
C MET A 9 31.32 21.46 -27.79
N GLY A 10 30.38 22.15 -28.42
CA GLY A 10 30.01 21.91 -29.82
C GLY A 10 31.15 22.21 -30.80
N ARG A 11 31.90 23.30 -30.57
CA ARG A 11 33.09 23.64 -31.39
C ARG A 11 34.19 22.59 -31.25
N ASN A 12 34.43 22.11 -30.03
CA ASN A 12 35.42 21.06 -29.78
C ASN A 12 35.02 19.72 -30.43
N LEU A 13 33.74 19.33 -30.36
CA LEU A 13 33.21 18.14 -31.02
C LEU A 13 33.34 18.22 -32.55
N LEU A 14 32.94 19.34 -33.17
CA LEU A 14 33.07 19.54 -34.61
C LEU A 14 34.54 19.56 -35.07
N SER A 15 35.45 20.00 -34.21
CA SER A 15 36.88 20.05 -34.50
C SER A 15 37.61 18.72 -34.22
N SER A 16 37.00 17.79 -33.49
CA SER A 16 37.64 16.51 -33.14
C SER A 16 37.80 15.59 -34.35
N GLY A 17 36.96 15.75 -35.38
CA GLY A 17 36.99 14.93 -36.58
C GLY A 17 36.32 13.56 -36.43
N ASP A 18 35.75 13.26 -35.26
CA ASP A 18 35.07 11.97 -34.96
C ASP A 18 33.63 11.92 -35.50
N GLY A 19 33.15 13.02 -36.05
CA GLY A 19 31.81 13.16 -36.61
C GLY A 19 31.72 12.64 -38.04
N LYS A 20 30.70 11.82 -38.32
CA LYS A 20 30.34 11.39 -39.68
C LYS A 20 29.29 12.34 -40.26
N VAL A 21 29.64 13.02 -41.35
CA VAL A 21 28.73 13.93 -42.07
C VAL A 21 27.68 13.12 -42.85
N THR A 22 26.42 13.52 -42.72
CA THR A 22 25.26 12.98 -43.45
C THR A 22 24.52 14.13 -44.14
N PRO A 23 23.59 13.85 -45.09
CA PRO A 23 22.75 14.89 -45.69
C PRO A 23 21.88 15.69 -44.70
N TYR A 24 21.71 15.20 -43.47
CA TYR A 24 20.85 15.77 -42.44
C TYR A 24 21.61 16.40 -41.27
N GLY A 25 22.95 16.35 -41.28
CA GLY A 25 23.78 16.87 -40.19
C GLY A 25 25.03 16.01 -39.92
N VAL A 26 25.72 16.29 -38.81
CA VAL A 26 26.92 15.56 -38.38
C VAL A 26 26.55 14.64 -37.23
N VAL A 27 26.83 13.34 -37.37
CA VAL A 27 26.57 12.33 -36.34
C VAL A 27 27.87 12.00 -35.64
N PHE A 28 27.89 12.13 -34.31
CA PHE A 28 29.00 11.70 -33.48
C PHE A 28 28.65 10.37 -32.82
N CYS A 29 29.53 9.39 -32.93
CA CYS A 29 29.42 8.19 -32.11
C CYS A 29 29.81 8.58 -30.68
N ASN A 30 28.82 8.76 -29.82
CA ASN A 30 29.11 8.78 -28.40
C ASN A 30 29.76 7.45 -28.05
N SER A 31 30.90 7.48 -27.40
CA SER A 31 31.63 6.30 -26.90
C SER A 31 30.89 5.55 -25.78
N LEU A 32 29.57 5.77 -25.65
CA LEU A 32 28.65 4.95 -24.88
C LEU A 32 28.50 3.62 -25.63
N PRO A 33 28.97 2.50 -25.05
CA PRO A 33 28.73 1.20 -25.65
C PRO A 33 27.22 0.96 -25.73
N MET A 34 26.72 0.61 -26.91
CA MET A 34 25.37 0.04 -27.02
C MET A 34 25.45 -1.39 -26.49
N GLU A 35 24.94 -1.59 -25.28
CA GLU A 35 24.80 -2.92 -24.69
C GLU A 35 23.44 -3.50 -25.10
N GLU A 36 23.44 -4.75 -25.60
CA GLU A 36 22.19 -5.48 -25.83
C GLU A 36 21.62 -5.91 -24.47
N VAL A 37 20.69 -5.10 -23.96
CA VAL A 37 20.03 -5.34 -22.68
C VAL A 37 18.85 -6.32 -22.78
N TYR A 38 18.42 -6.67 -23.99
CA TYR A 38 17.38 -7.66 -24.23
C TYR A 38 18.00 -9.06 -24.28
N ASN A 39 17.59 -9.95 -23.38
CA ASN A 39 18.16 -11.29 -23.28
C ASN A 39 17.55 -12.31 -24.27
N GLY A 40 16.82 -11.86 -25.29
CA GLY A 40 16.11 -12.73 -26.23
C GLY A 40 14.80 -13.34 -25.68
N LYS A 41 14.47 -13.11 -24.41
CA LYS A 41 13.27 -13.65 -23.74
C LYS A 41 12.40 -12.55 -23.16
N MET A 42 12.98 -11.62 -22.41
CA MET A 42 12.29 -10.56 -21.69
C MET A 42 13.02 -9.23 -21.86
N PHE A 43 12.25 -8.14 -21.94
CA PHE A 43 12.82 -6.80 -21.81
C PHE A 43 13.49 -6.65 -20.45
N PRO A 44 14.55 -5.83 -20.34
CA PRO A 44 15.09 -5.45 -19.05
C PRO A 44 13.99 -4.85 -18.19
N ASP A 45 14.22 -4.85 -16.87
CA ASP A 45 13.30 -4.19 -15.96
C ASP A 45 13.10 -2.74 -16.40
N TYR A 46 11.84 -2.42 -16.68
CA TYR A 46 11.42 -1.12 -17.17
C TYR A 46 10.02 -0.92 -16.62
N ASP A 47 9.82 0.11 -15.81
CA ASP A 47 8.50 0.44 -15.27
C ASP A 47 7.65 1.04 -16.41
N TYR A 48 7.13 0.16 -17.27
CA TYR A 48 6.34 0.54 -18.46
C TYR A 48 4.96 1.08 -18.06
N THR A 49 4.51 0.83 -16.84
CA THR A 49 3.30 1.41 -16.28
C THR A 49 3.53 1.93 -14.87
N SER A 50 2.79 2.96 -14.49
CA SER A 50 2.75 3.51 -13.13
C SER A 50 1.45 3.15 -12.40
N ASP A 51 0.67 2.22 -12.94
CA ASP A 51 -0.67 1.83 -12.46
C ASP A 51 -0.68 0.51 -11.68
N TYR A 52 0.49 -0.10 -11.48
CA TYR A 52 0.60 -1.32 -10.71
C TYR A 52 0.52 -1.04 -9.20
N ILE A 53 -0.02 -2.00 -8.46
CA ILE A 53 -0.08 -2.00 -6.99
C ILE A 53 1.11 -2.76 -6.41
N LEU A 54 1.47 -3.89 -7.01
CA LEU A 54 2.61 -4.72 -6.58
C LEU A 54 3.49 -5.10 -7.76
N LYS A 55 4.80 -4.96 -7.57
CA LYS A 55 5.83 -5.53 -8.45
C LYS A 55 6.41 -6.76 -7.77
N LEU A 56 6.27 -7.91 -8.42
CA LEU A 56 6.77 -9.18 -7.94
C LEU A 56 8.01 -9.61 -8.72
N GLU A 57 9.05 -10.03 -8.00
CA GLU A 57 10.14 -10.83 -8.56
C GLU A 57 9.75 -12.31 -8.46
N MET A 58 9.69 -13.01 -9.59
CA MET A 58 9.35 -14.43 -9.65
C MET A 58 10.55 -15.27 -10.07
N MET A 59 10.70 -16.41 -9.41
CA MET A 59 11.75 -17.40 -9.68
C MET A 59 11.20 -18.82 -9.63
N ARG A 60 11.86 -19.73 -10.34
CA ARG A 60 11.59 -21.16 -10.19
C ARG A 60 12.11 -21.67 -8.85
N LYS A 61 11.24 -22.32 -8.09
CA LYS A 61 11.57 -22.95 -6.81
C LYS A 61 12.64 -24.02 -7.00
N GLY A 62 13.64 -24.01 -6.12
CA GLY A 62 14.72 -25.00 -6.14
C GLY A 62 15.73 -24.85 -7.30
N SER A 63 15.76 -23.70 -7.96
CA SER A 63 16.82 -23.40 -8.94
C SER A 63 18.19 -23.50 -8.29
N GLN A 64 19.06 -24.35 -8.85
CA GLN A 64 20.45 -24.53 -8.39
C GLN A 64 21.44 -23.59 -9.10
N SER A 65 20.95 -22.70 -9.95
CA SER A 65 21.79 -21.72 -10.63
C SER A 65 22.31 -20.67 -9.65
N THR A 66 23.57 -20.27 -9.79
CA THR A 66 24.16 -19.12 -9.08
C THR A 66 23.52 -17.79 -9.49
N SER A 67 22.83 -17.76 -10.64
CA SER A 67 21.97 -16.67 -11.10
C SER A 67 20.67 -17.28 -11.66
N PRO A 68 19.65 -17.50 -10.82
CA PRO A 68 18.38 -18.04 -11.30
C PRO A 68 17.73 -17.09 -12.32
N GLU A 69 17.03 -17.65 -13.29
CA GLU A 69 16.21 -16.86 -14.20
C GLU A 69 15.08 -16.18 -13.41
N LYS A 70 14.94 -14.87 -13.60
CA LYS A 70 13.98 -14.02 -12.90
C LYS A 70 12.98 -13.46 -13.89
N VAL A 71 11.73 -13.36 -13.47
CA VAL A 71 10.65 -12.72 -14.23
C VAL A 71 9.97 -11.70 -13.34
N TRP A 72 9.75 -10.50 -13.85
CA TRP A 72 8.98 -9.46 -13.17
C TRP A 72 7.50 -9.59 -13.53
N LEU A 73 6.64 -9.54 -12.52
CA LEU A 73 5.19 -9.55 -12.69
C LEU A 73 4.57 -8.38 -11.94
N TYR A 74 3.78 -7.59 -12.64
CA TYR A 74 3.15 -6.39 -12.11
C TYR A 74 1.67 -6.70 -11.89
N LEU A 75 1.17 -6.49 -10.68
CA LEU A 75 -0.20 -6.77 -10.28
C LEU A 75 -0.98 -5.45 -10.04
N PRO A 76 -2.30 -5.42 -10.29
CA PRO A 76 -3.11 -6.52 -10.82
C PRO A 76 -2.82 -6.83 -12.30
N THR A 77 -2.98 -8.09 -12.70
CA THR A 77 -2.73 -8.54 -14.07
C THR A 77 -3.66 -9.64 -14.57
N SER A 78 -3.60 -9.88 -15.88
CA SER A 78 -4.38 -10.94 -16.53
C SER A 78 -3.80 -12.32 -16.25
N LYS A 79 -4.66 -13.35 -16.22
CA LYS A 79 -4.23 -14.75 -16.12
C LYS A 79 -3.22 -15.14 -17.22
N ALA A 80 -3.36 -14.57 -18.41
CA ALA A 80 -2.43 -14.81 -19.52
C ALA A 80 -1.01 -14.33 -19.21
N CYS A 81 -0.87 -13.19 -18.52
CA CYS A 81 0.43 -12.68 -18.08
C CYS A 81 1.08 -13.61 -17.04
N ILE A 82 0.29 -14.12 -16.10
CA ILE A 82 0.80 -15.05 -15.08
C ILE A 82 1.22 -16.38 -15.74
N LEU A 83 0.42 -16.91 -16.68
CA LEU A 83 0.79 -18.12 -17.45
C LEU A 83 2.05 -17.90 -18.30
N LYS A 84 2.22 -16.70 -18.87
CA LYS A 84 3.44 -16.34 -19.60
C LYS A 84 4.66 -16.36 -18.68
N ALA A 85 4.54 -15.86 -17.45
CA ALA A 85 5.61 -15.92 -16.46
C ALA A 85 5.99 -17.37 -16.09
N LEU A 86 4.99 -18.24 -15.89
CA LEU A 86 5.19 -19.68 -15.67
C LEU A 86 5.96 -20.35 -16.81
N LEU A 87 5.53 -20.12 -18.06
CA LEU A 87 6.19 -20.66 -19.25
C LEU A 87 7.64 -20.19 -19.38
N HIS A 88 7.91 -18.91 -19.06
CA HIS A 88 9.27 -18.38 -19.08
C HIS A 88 10.19 -19.02 -18.04
N LEU A 89 9.67 -19.29 -16.84
CA LEU A 89 10.41 -19.95 -15.77
C LEU A 89 10.49 -21.48 -15.95
N GLY A 90 9.83 -22.02 -16.99
CA GLY A 90 9.74 -23.47 -17.23
C GLY A 90 9.05 -24.21 -16.08
N ALA A 91 8.06 -23.57 -15.46
CA ALA A 91 7.25 -24.09 -14.36
C ALA A 91 5.88 -24.56 -14.90
N ASP A 92 5.42 -25.71 -14.41
CA ASP A 92 4.13 -26.29 -14.83
C ASP A 92 2.97 -25.75 -13.98
N THR A 93 3.24 -25.43 -12.70
CA THR A 93 2.24 -24.97 -11.74
C THR A 93 2.73 -23.80 -10.89
N TYR A 94 1.79 -23.09 -10.24
CA TYR A 94 2.12 -22.01 -9.29
C TYR A 94 3.00 -22.49 -8.11
N ASN A 95 2.88 -23.75 -7.71
CA ASN A 95 3.62 -24.33 -6.58
C ASN A 95 5.12 -24.50 -6.88
N ASP A 96 5.50 -24.49 -8.16
CA ASP A 96 6.88 -24.56 -8.62
C ASP A 96 7.56 -23.19 -8.63
N LEU A 97 6.85 -22.15 -8.20
CA LEU A 97 7.33 -20.78 -8.15
C LEU A 97 7.59 -20.33 -6.71
N THR A 98 8.51 -19.39 -6.60
CA THR A 98 8.68 -18.51 -5.44
C THR A 98 8.60 -17.09 -5.95
N PHE A 99 7.96 -16.21 -5.18
CA PHE A 99 7.92 -14.79 -5.50
C PHE A 99 8.28 -13.94 -4.28
N GLN A 100 8.69 -12.71 -4.54
CA GLN A 100 8.91 -11.68 -3.54
C GLN A 100 8.31 -10.37 -4.05
N CYS A 101 7.62 -9.64 -3.18
CA CYS A 101 7.22 -8.27 -3.46
C CYS A 101 8.46 -7.38 -3.38
N VAL A 102 8.82 -6.72 -4.48
CA VAL A 102 10.02 -5.87 -4.55
C VAL A 102 9.70 -4.39 -4.57
N ASP A 103 8.48 -4.02 -4.99
CA ASP A 103 8.06 -2.63 -5.06
C ASP A 103 6.53 -2.52 -4.96
N SER A 104 6.06 -1.40 -4.46
CA SER A 104 4.66 -1.01 -4.40
C SER A 104 4.50 0.51 -4.48
N MET A 105 3.44 0.96 -5.14
CA MET A 105 3.11 2.39 -5.22
C MET A 105 2.33 2.90 -4.00
N SER A 106 1.62 2.02 -3.28
CA SER A 106 0.63 2.44 -2.29
C SER A 106 0.74 1.74 -0.94
N LEU A 107 1.52 0.65 -0.85
CA LEU A 107 1.58 -0.22 0.32
C LEU A 107 2.86 0.00 1.14
N SER A 108 2.78 -0.22 2.44
CA SER A 108 3.93 -0.18 3.33
C SER A 108 4.89 -1.36 3.13
N GLU A 109 6.17 -1.17 3.48
CA GLU A 109 7.18 -2.23 3.42
C GLU A 109 6.80 -3.46 4.26
N SER A 110 6.26 -3.24 5.47
CA SER A 110 5.77 -4.32 6.34
C SER A 110 4.66 -5.14 5.69
N PHE A 111 3.78 -4.48 4.93
CA PHE A 111 2.70 -5.16 4.22
C PHE A 111 3.24 -6.00 3.06
N MET A 112 4.19 -5.45 2.29
CA MET A 112 4.87 -6.18 1.21
C MET A 112 5.64 -7.40 1.72
N ASP A 113 6.32 -7.27 2.86
CA ASP A 113 7.01 -8.38 3.50
C ASP A 113 6.02 -9.49 3.87
N HIS A 114 4.88 -9.12 4.45
CA HIS A 114 3.85 -10.08 4.84
C HIS A 114 3.22 -10.78 3.62
N LEU A 115 2.96 -10.05 2.53
CA LEU A 115 2.50 -10.63 1.27
C LEU A 115 3.53 -11.58 0.63
N SER A 116 4.82 -11.29 0.80
CA SER A 116 5.90 -12.14 0.28
C SER A 116 6.03 -13.49 0.99
N LEU A 117 5.41 -13.63 2.17
CA LEU A 117 5.37 -14.90 2.92
C LEU A 117 4.24 -15.84 2.44
N MET A 118 3.34 -15.35 1.58
CA MET A 118 2.22 -16.11 1.08
C MET A 118 2.62 -16.95 -0.14
N ASP A 119 1.79 -17.93 -0.49
CA ASP A 119 2.07 -18.89 -1.57
C ASP A 119 1.08 -18.84 -2.73
N ASN A 120 -0.04 -18.10 -2.59
CA ASN A 120 -1.08 -18.04 -3.62
C ASN A 120 -1.05 -16.73 -4.43
N ILE A 121 -0.32 -16.74 -5.55
CA ILE A 121 -0.24 -15.59 -6.47
C ILE A 121 -1.60 -15.19 -7.07
N GLY A 122 -2.53 -16.14 -7.19
CA GLY A 122 -3.87 -15.88 -7.68
C GLY A 122 -4.65 -15.01 -6.70
N GLU A 123 -4.62 -15.35 -5.42
CA GLU A 123 -5.24 -14.53 -4.37
C GLU A 123 -4.55 -13.18 -4.22
N ILE A 124 -3.22 -13.12 -4.28
CA ILE A 124 -2.51 -11.82 -4.24
C ILE A 124 -2.89 -10.95 -5.43
N ASN A 125 -3.07 -11.53 -6.62
CA ASN A 125 -3.55 -10.81 -7.79
C ASN A 125 -5.00 -10.30 -7.61
N GLU A 126 -5.88 -11.07 -6.98
CA GLU A 126 -7.24 -10.60 -6.65
C GLU A 126 -7.21 -9.51 -5.57
N LEU A 127 -6.42 -9.66 -4.52
CA LEU A 127 -6.20 -8.63 -3.50
C LEU A 127 -5.68 -7.33 -4.12
N SER A 128 -4.73 -7.43 -5.06
CA SER A 128 -4.20 -6.27 -5.79
C SER A 128 -5.26 -5.54 -6.60
N LYS A 129 -6.26 -6.25 -7.14
CA LYS A 129 -7.39 -5.60 -7.83
C LYS A 129 -8.28 -4.83 -6.87
N ILE A 130 -8.57 -5.41 -5.70
CA ILE A 130 -9.35 -4.75 -4.68
C ILE A 130 -8.62 -3.48 -4.22
N ILE A 131 -7.33 -3.60 -3.88
CA ILE A 131 -6.50 -2.44 -3.47
C ILE A 131 -6.44 -1.36 -4.55
N HIS A 132 -6.44 -1.74 -5.83
CA HIS A 132 -6.43 -0.78 -6.93
C HIS A 132 -7.69 0.09 -7.00
N GLU A 133 -8.81 -0.39 -6.45
CA GLU A 133 -10.08 0.35 -6.41
C GLU A 133 -10.24 1.19 -5.13
N LEU A 134 -9.37 0.99 -4.14
CA LEU A 134 -9.42 1.70 -2.84
C LEU A 134 -8.73 3.05 -2.89
N ASP A 135 -9.28 4.01 -2.15
CA ASP A 135 -8.63 5.31 -1.94
C ASP A 135 -7.45 5.20 -0.95
N PRO A 136 -6.48 6.15 -0.97
CA PRO A 136 -5.30 6.09 -0.08
C PRO A 136 -5.61 5.98 1.41
N GLU A 137 -6.75 6.52 1.87
CA GLU A 137 -7.19 6.39 3.26
C GLU A 137 -7.73 5.00 3.57
N GLU A 138 -8.44 4.38 2.62
CA GLU A 138 -8.95 3.01 2.74
C GLU A 138 -7.82 1.98 2.67
N ILE A 139 -6.77 2.25 1.90
CA ILE A 139 -5.56 1.40 1.88
C ILE A 139 -4.91 1.39 3.27
N LYS A 140 -4.73 2.55 3.91
CA LYS A 140 -4.21 2.62 5.28
C LYS A 140 -5.12 1.91 6.28
N LYS A 141 -6.44 2.05 6.11
CA LYS A 141 -7.43 1.33 6.92
C LYS A 141 -7.27 -0.19 6.75
N LEU A 142 -7.08 -0.68 5.52
CA LEU A 142 -6.86 -2.10 5.23
C LEU A 142 -5.59 -2.63 5.91
N GLU A 143 -4.48 -1.91 5.82
CA GLU A 143 -3.23 -2.28 6.51
C GLU A 143 -3.46 -2.37 8.03
N ALA A 144 -4.14 -1.39 8.61
CA ALA A 144 -4.48 -1.38 10.03
C ALA A 144 -5.42 -2.55 10.43
N VAL A 145 -6.41 -2.87 9.60
CA VAL A 145 -7.33 -4.01 9.82
C VAL A 145 -6.56 -5.32 9.80
N ILE A 146 -5.66 -5.50 8.85
CA ILE A 146 -4.88 -6.73 8.70
C ILE A 146 -3.94 -6.92 9.90
N ASP A 147 -3.29 -5.84 10.35
CA ASP A 147 -2.48 -5.86 11.58
C ASP A 147 -3.34 -6.13 12.82
N TYR A 148 -4.56 -5.60 12.90
CA TYR A 148 -5.48 -5.84 14.01
C TYR A 148 -5.95 -7.30 14.07
N THR A 149 -6.39 -7.86 12.93
CA THR A 149 -6.92 -9.23 12.87
C THR A 149 -5.82 -10.29 12.78
N GLN A 150 -4.57 -9.88 12.52
CA GLN A 150 -3.43 -10.78 12.30
C GLN A 150 -3.73 -11.80 11.18
N ALA A 151 -4.25 -11.31 10.05
CA ALA A 151 -4.63 -12.15 8.92
C ALA A 151 -3.40 -12.85 8.32
N LYS A 152 -3.48 -14.17 8.14
CA LYS A 152 -2.34 -15.00 7.74
C LYS A 152 -2.37 -15.39 6.27
N THR A 153 -3.53 -15.33 5.64
CA THR A 153 -3.72 -15.78 4.25
C THR A 153 -4.24 -14.64 3.38
N ALA A 154 -3.93 -14.68 2.07
CA ALA A 154 -4.44 -13.69 1.13
C ALA A 154 -5.98 -13.76 1.04
N GLY A 155 -6.57 -14.95 1.12
CA GLY A 155 -8.03 -15.13 1.24
C GLY A 155 -8.67 -14.36 2.41
N GLU A 156 -8.10 -14.45 3.61
CA GLU A 156 -8.60 -13.66 4.77
C GLU A 156 -8.48 -12.15 4.52
N MET A 157 -7.37 -11.71 3.91
CA MET A 157 -7.18 -10.29 3.56
C MET A 157 -8.21 -9.80 2.56
N ILE A 158 -8.55 -10.62 1.57
CA ILE A 158 -9.60 -10.32 0.59
C ILE A 158 -10.95 -10.18 1.31
N GLU A 159 -11.28 -11.09 2.23
CA GLU A 159 -12.54 -10.98 2.99
C GLU A 159 -12.61 -9.72 3.85
N LEU A 160 -11.49 -9.35 4.49
CA LEU A 160 -11.39 -8.13 5.29
C LEU A 160 -11.47 -6.86 4.44
N ALA A 161 -10.82 -6.86 3.27
CA ALA A 161 -10.91 -5.77 2.31
C ALA A 161 -12.34 -5.54 1.80
N ASN A 162 -13.13 -6.61 1.63
CA ASN A 162 -14.54 -6.51 1.27
C ASN A 162 -15.45 -6.09 2.44
N LYS A 163 -14.95 -6.09 3.68
CA LYS A 163 -15.70 -5.76 4.90
C LYS A 163 -15.07 -4.60 5.66
N LEU A 164 -14.37 -3.69 4.98
CA LEU A 164 -13.72 -2.54 5.62
C LEU A 164 -14.72 -1.65 6.38
N ASP A 165 -15.97 -1.55 5.93
CA ASP A 165 -17.03 -0.78 6.61
C ASP A 165 -17.39 -1.34 7.99
N SER A 166 -17.09 -2.62 8.25
CA SER A 166 -17.30 -3.23 9.58
C SER A 166 -16.25 -2.80 10.60
N PHE A 167 -15.29 -1.96 10.21
CA PHE A 167 -14.25 -1.43 11.08
C PHE A 167 -14.32 0.09 11.15
N PHE A 168 -14.24 0.61 12.37
CA PHE A 168 -13.97 2.01 12.64
C PHE A 168 -12.46 2.22 12.73
N PHE A 169 -11.93 3.18 11.98
CA PHE A 169 -10.50 3.47 11.94
C PHE A 169 -10.27 4.98 11.98
N VAL A 170 -9.33 5.40 12.83
CA VAL A 170 -8.90 6.78 12.92
C VAL A 170 -7.38 6.83 12.76
N ALA A 171 -6.94 7.39 11.64
CA ALA A 171 -5.53 7.45 11.27
C ALA A 171 -4.73 8.38 12.20
N GLY A 172 -3.49 8.01 12.49
CA GLY A 172 -2.50 8.89 13.13
C GLY A 172 -2.70 9.15 14.62
N ILE A 173 -3.67 8.50 15.26
CA ILE A 173 -3.90 8.58 16.70
C ILE A 173 -3.16 7.46 17.42
N SER A 174 -2.35 7.82 18.42
CA SER A 174 -1.53 6.85 19.17
C SER A 174 -1.79 6.87 20.67
N ASN A 175 -2.70 7.72 21.17
CA ASN A 175 -2.99 7.82 22.60
C ASN A 175 -4.48 8.10 22.87
N VAL A 176 -4.86 7.89 24.13
CA VAL A 176 -6.25 7.96 24.58
C VAL A 176 -6.83 9.38 24.54
N GLU A 177 -6.02 10.38 24.83
CA GLU A 177 -6.41 11.79 24.78
C GLU A 177 -6.77 12.23 23.36
N GLN A 178 -5.91 11.90 22.38
CA GLN A 178 -6.16 12.15 20.96
C GLN A 178 -7.41 11.42 20.48
N TYR A 179 -7.63 10.17 20.91
CA TYR A 179 -8.84 9.43 20.60
C TYR A 179 -10.08 10.13 21.15
N GLY A 180 -10.08 10.50 22.42
CA GLY A 180 -11.19 11.23 23.04
C GLY A 180 -11.46 12.58 22.37
N ARG A 181 -10.41 13.29 21.97
CA ARG A 181 -10.51 14.54 21.22
C ARG A 181 -11.16 14.35 19.85
N HIS A 182 -10.72 13.34 19.09
CA HIS A 182 -11.32 13.00 17.81
C HIS A 182 -12.81 12.64 17.98
N MET A 183 -13.13 11.83 18.99
CA MET A 183 -14.51 11.41 19.25
C MET A 183 -15.44 12.55 19.67
N ILE A 184 -14.94 13.61 20.30
CA ILE A 184 -15.77 14.74 20.72
C ILE A 184 -15.87 15.82 19.63
N ILE A 185 -14.77 16.09 18.94
CA ILE A 185 -14.66 17.24 18.02
C ILE A 185 -14.94 16.82 16.57
N GLU A 186 -14.39 15.70 16.13
CA GLU A 186 -14.31 15.34 14.71
C GLU A 186 -15.34 14.30 14.30
N SER A 187 -15.81 13.46 15.23
CA SER A 187 -16.79 12.40 14.96
C SER A 187 -18.18 12.91 14.55
N GLY A 188 -18.47 14.20 14.80
CA GLY A 188 -19.78 14.80 14.55
C GLY A 188 -20.91 14.35 15.50
N HIS A 189 -20.61 13.51 16.50
CA HIS A 189 -21.60 13.06 17.48
C HIS A 189 -22.06 14.19 18.43
N PHE A 190 -21.17 15.15 18.73
CA PHE A 190 -21.46 16.24 19.65
C PHE A 190 -21.48 17.58 18.91
N LYS A 191 -22.42 18.46 19.29
CA LYS A 191 -22.33 19.88 18.95
C LYS A 191 -21.26 20.50 19.84
N TYR A 192 -20.05 20.57 19.30
CA TYR A 192 -18.89 21.04 20.02
C TYR A 192 -18.65 22.54 19.76
N ASP A 193 -18.42 23.30 20.84
CA ASP A 193 -17.95 24.69 20.80
C ASP A 193 -16.48 24.71 21.19
N SER A 194 -15.63 25.31 20.34
CA SER A 194 -14.20 25.43 20.57
C SER A 194 -13.84 26.15 21.88
N GLU A 195 -14.71 27.02 22.40
CA GLU A 195 -14.47 27.69 23.69
C GLU A 195 -14.52 26.72 24.88
N LEU A 196 -15.07 25.51 24.69
CA LEU A 196 -15.16 24.47 25.71
C LEU A 196 -13.92 23.57 25.78
N GLU A 197 -12.94 23.71 24.88
CA GLU A 197 -11.76 22.82 24.81
C GLU A 197 -10.99 22.74 26.12
N SER A 198 -10.78 23.87 26.80
CA SER A 198 -10.07 23.91 28.07
C SER A 198 -10.84 23.28 29.24
N TYR A 199 -12.12 22.99 29.07
CA TYR A 199 -13.00 22.46 30.12
C TYR A 199 -13.31 20.97 29.94
N VAL A 200 -12.95 20.39 28.80
CA VAL A 200 -13.23 18.99 28.47
C VAL A 200 -12.00 18.13 28.79
N ASP A 201 -12.21 17.10 29.60
CA ASP A 201 -11.22 16.07 29.88
C ASP A 201 -11.31 14.96 28.82
N PHE A 202 -10.60 15.17 27.71
CA PHE A 202 -10.59 14.25 26.57
C PHE A 202 -10.00 12.88 26.92
N GLU A 203 -8.99 12.85 27.79
CA GLU A 203 -8.36 11.60 28.23
C GLU A 203 -9.34 10.74 29.00
N LYS A 204 -10.06 11.32 29.96
CA LYS A 204 -11.06 10.58 30.75
C LYS A 204 -12.21 10.07 29.89
N TYR A 205 -12.66 10.85 28.91
CA TYR A 205 -13.69 10.40 27.97
C TYR A 205 -13.19 9.23 27.11
N GLY A 206 -11.99 9.35 26.54
CA GLY A 206 -11.37 8.29 25.75
C GLY A 206 -11.17 7.01 26.55
N GLN A 207 -10.70 7.09 27.80
CA GLN A 207 -10.54 5.93 28.69
C GLN A 207 -11.88 5.24 28.95
N GLY A 208 -12.95 6.00 29.17
CA GLY A 208 -14.30 5.47 29.36
C GLY A 208 -14.77 4.64 28.18
N ARG A 209 -14.58 5.13 26.94
CA ARG A 209 -14.93 4.38 25.73
C ARG A 209 -14.07 3.14 25.53
N LEU A 210 -12.75 3.26 25.69
CA LEU A 210 -11.83 2.13 25.53
C LEU A 210 -12.09 0.97 26.50
N MET A 211 -12.68 1.22 27.67
CA MET A 211 -13.06 0.15 28.60
C MET A 211 -14.24 -0.69 28.09
N HIS A 212 -15.08 -0.14 27.23
CA HIS A 212 -16.30 -0.77 26.73
C HIS A 212 -16.15 -1.22 25.26
N GLU A 213 -15.27 -0.58 24.50
CA GLU A 213 -14.95 -0.91 23.11
C GLU A 213 -13.86 -1.98 23.01
N LYS A 214 -13.96 -2.89 22.03
CA LYS A 214 -12.90 -3.86 21.72
C LYS A 214 -11.94 -3.31 20.65
N GLY A 215 -11.44 -2.10 20.85
CA GLY A 215 -10.47 -1.47 19.96
C GLY A 215 -9.03 -1.51 20.49
N CYS A 216 -8.07 -1.21 19.62
CA CYS A 216 -6.67 -1.04 20.01
C CYS A 216 -5.97 0.05 19.20
N PHE A 217 -4.84 0.52 19.72
CA PHE A 217 -3.93 1.40 18.99
C PHE A 217 -2.92 0.55 18.22
N THR A 218 -2.76 0.86 16.94
CA THR A 218 -1.78 0.27 16.01
C THR A 218 -0.76 1.33 15.59
N SER A 219 0.25 0.94 14.82
CA SER A 219 1.18 1.87 14.16
C SER A 219 0.48 2.84 13.21
N TYR A 220 -0.70 2.49 12.70
CA TYR A 220 -1.46 3.29 11.75
C TYR A 220 -2.47 4.24 12.41
N GLY A 221 -2.88 3.95 13.64
CA GLY A 221 -3.95 4.68 14.32
C GLY A 221 -4.77 3.83 15.27
N TYR A 222 -5.93 4.34 15.66
CA TYR A 222 -6.91 3.60 16.45
C TYR A 222 -7.84 2.79 15.55
N ILE A 223 -8.09 1.53 15.89
CA ILE A 223 -9.00 0.65 15.16
C ILE A 223 -9.93 -0.11 16.11
N CYS A 224 -11.19 -0.26 15.71
CA CYS A 224 -12.22 -0.97 16.45
C CYS A 224 -13.21 -1.64 15.50
N CYS A 225 -13.78 -2.79 15.89
CA CYS A 225 -14.86 -3.42 15.14
C CYS A 225 -16.18 -2.67 15.40
N THR A 226 -16.87 -2.22 14.35
CA THR A 226 -18.09 -1.39 14.45
C THR A 226 -19.20 -2.08 15.23
N GLY A 227 -19.30 -3.42 15.18
CA GLY A 227 -20.25 -4.18 16.00
C GLY A 227 -20.06 -3.99 17.52
N SER A 228 -18.86 -3.61 17.97
CA SER A 228 -18.61 -3.24 19.38
C SER A 228 -18.82 -1.76 19.69
N MET A 229 -18.97 -0.91 18.67
CA MET A 229 -19.32 0.51 18.81
C MET A 229 -20.83 0.72 18.92
N GLU A 230 -21.62 0.04 18.08
CA GLU A 230 -23.09 0.18 18.05
C GLU A 230 -23.74 -0.21 19.38
N GLU A 231 -23.26 -1.28 20.02
CA GLU A 231 -23.73 -1.70 21.35
C GLU A 231 -23.59 -0.58 22.41
N ILE A 232 -22.64 0.35 22.23
CA ILE A 232 -22.36 1.43 23.17
C ILE A 232 -23.17 2.68 22.87
N CYS A 233 -23.39 2.99 21.59
CA CYS A 233 -24.31 4.07 21.19
C CYS A 233 -25.71 3.82 21.78
N ASP A 234 -26.22 2.59 21.65
CA ASP A 234 -27.51 2.19 22.23
C ASP A 234 -27.52 2.30 23.77
N LEU A 235 -26.40 2.00 24.45
CA LEU A 235 -26.28 2.11 25.90
C LEU A 235 -26.24 3.57 26.38
N ASN A 236 -25.51 4.45 25.68
CA ASN A 236 -25.43 5.87 26.03
C ASN A 236 -26.75 6.59 25.76
N ASP A 237 -27.42 6.32 24.65
CA ASP A 237 -28.74 6.89 24.36
C ASP A 237 -29.75 6.51 25.45
N GLN A 238 -29.73 5.26 25.93
CA GLN A 238 -30.57 4.81 27.05
C GLN A 238 -30.21 5.45 28.40
N LEU A 239 -28.94 5.82 28.63
CA LEU A 239 -28.51 6.54 29.83
C LEU A 239 -28.90 8.03 29.78
N GLU A 240 -28.82 8.65 28.61
CA GLU A 240 -29.29 10.03 28.38
C GLU A 240 -30.82 10.13 28.55
N GLU A 241 -31.60 9.19 28.03
CA GLU A 241 -33.06 9.15 28.26
C GLU A 241 -33.44 8.94 29.74
N LYS A 242 -32.67 8.13 30.48
CA LYS A 242 -32.89 7.92 31.93
C LYS A 242 -32.49 9.12 32.79
N THR A 243 -31.49 9.90 32.38
CA THR A 243 -31.09 11.11 33.11
C THR A 243 -32.02 12.29 32.83
N GLN A 244 -32.60 12.37 31.61
CA GLN A 244 -33.62 13.38 31.29
C GLN A 244 -34.96 13.13 31.99
N THR A 245 -35.33 11.88 32.28
CA THR A 245 -36.58 11.56 33.01
C THR A 245 -36.54 11.81 34.52
N MET A 246 -35.36 12.01 35.11
CA MET A 246 -35.20 12.33 36.55
C MET A 246 -35.04 13.84 36.83
N GLY A 247 -35.02 14.68 35.79
CA GLY A 247 -34.80 16.13 35.89
C GLY A 247 -36.06 17.01 35.85
N GLY A 248 -37.26 16.44 35.98
CA GLY A 248 -38.51 17.21 36.04
C GLY A 248 -38.95 17.46 37.49
N ILE A 249 -38.68 18.65 38.01
CA ILE A 249 -39.40 19.26 39.15
C ILE A 249 -40.47 20.19 38.59
#